data_AF-A0A2V3JI27-F1
#
_entry.id   AF-A0A2V3JI27-F1
#
_cell.length_a   1.000
_cell.length_b   1.000
_cell.length_c   1.000
_cell.angle_alpha   90.00
_cell.angle_beta   90.00
_cell.angle_gamma   90.00
#
_symmetry.space_group_name_H-M   'P 1'
#
loop_
_entity.id
_entity.type
_entity.pdbx_description
1 polymer ?
#
loop_
_entity_poly.entity_id
_entity_poly.type
_entity_poly.pdbx_seq_one_letter_code
_entity_poly.pdbx_strand_id
1 'polypeptide(L)'
;MYDRFAILDPRKRIRALQELVYPSIIHSKWGAEDKIRALYRHKIRVLRTIERLEDADEKRNLNKDLEELYSQYIALFGFEVVEIRKYELEVEREQEDIEVQPPIAHSESVPTSTRWIKARVGMIMAQVLKMSIMNRAYAVDELATLVDDLYTLEGKLSLEPDTQEKADIFEDIDKVKELLLHCR
;
A
#
# COMPACT_ATOMS: atom_id res chain seq x y z
N MET A 1 -1.18 -16.30 23.72
CA MET A 1 -0.13 -15.36 23.28
C MET A 1 -0.34 -15.23 21.78
N TYR A 2 -1.20 -14.31 21.35
CA TYR A 2 -1.75 -14.31 19.98
C TYR A 2 -0.92 -13.46 19.03
N ASP A 3 -0.93 -13.91 17.78
CA ASP A 3 0.10 -13.76 16.77
C ASP A 3 0.15 -12.35 16.17
N ARG A 4 1.03 -11.49 16.71
CA ARG A 4 1.34 -10.16 16.16
C ARG A 4 1.88 -10.23 14.72
N PHE A 5 2.24 -11.41 14.21
CA PHE A 5 2.75 -11.63 12.86
C PHE A 5 1.68 -11.99 11.84
N ALA A 6 0.43 -12.20 12.27
CA ALA A 6 -0.68 -12.57 11.38
C ALA A 6 -0.98 -11.53 10.29
N ILE A 7 -0.58 -10.26 10.48
CA ILE A 7 -0.73 -9.14 9.51
C ILE A 7 0.40 -9.16 8.45
N LEU A 8 1.52 -9.82 8.75
CA LEU A 8 2.67 -9.99 7.85
C LEU A 8 2.63 -11.30 7.05
N ASP A 9 1.58 -12.11 7.24
CA ASP A 9 1.34 -13.33 6.50
C ASP A 9 1.16 -13.02 5.00
N PRO A 10 2.06 -13.49 4.13
CA PRO A 10 1.98 -13.17 2.71
C PRO A 10 0.69 -13.65 2.04
N ARG A 11 0.06 -14.73 2.51
CA ARG A 11 -1.22 -15.23 1.96
C ARG A 11 -2.34 -14.22 2.15
N LYS A 12 -2.40 -13.63 3.35
CA LYS A 12 -3.41 -12.62 3.67
C LYS A 12 -3.14 -11.32 2.93
N ARG A 13 -1.87 -10.98 2.72
CA ARG A 13 -1.48 -9.81 1.92
C ARG A 13 -1.87 -9.96 0.45
N ILE A 14 -1.60 -11.10 -0.18
CA ILE A 14 -2.06 -11.37 -1.56
C ILE A 14 -3.59 -11.25 -1.66
N ARG A 15 -4.32 -11.80 -0.69
CA ARG A 15 -5.79 -11.66 -0.63
C ARG A 15 -6.23 -10.20 -0.50
N ALA A 16 -5.60 -9.41 0.36
CA ALA A 16 -5.89 -7.99 0.52
C ALA A 16 -5.61 -7.20 -0.77
N LEU A 17 -4.53 -7.54 -1.49
CA LEU A 17 -4.25 -6.96 -2.80
C LEU A 17 -5.40 -7.22 -3.77
N GLN A 18 -5.86 -8.48 -3.84
CA GLN A 18 -6.93 -8.89 -4.75
C GLN A 18 -8.28 -8.25 -4.43
N GLU A 19 -8.66 -8.21 -3.14
CA GLU A 19 -10.01 -7.83 -2.72
C GLU A 19 -10.21 -6.32 -2.53
N LEU A 20 -9.15 -5.57 -2.23
CA LEU A 20 -9.28 -4.17 -1.83
C LEU A 20 -8.28 -3.24 -2.52
N VAL A 21 -6.98 -3.53 -2.41
CA VAL A 21 -5.93 -2.57 -2.81
C VAL A 21 -5.92 -2.38 -4.31
N TYR A 22 -5.80 -3.47 -5.08
CA TYR A 22 -5.76 -3.38 -6.54
C TYR A 22 -7.07 -2.84 -7.11
N PRO A 23 -8.27 -3.30 -6.69
CA PRO A 23 -9.52 -2.66 -7.07
C PRO A 23 -9.55 -1.15 -6.79
N SER A 24 -9.10 -0.71 -5.61
CA SER A 24 -9.09 0.71 -5.26
C SER A 24 -8.18 1.53 -6.17
N ILE A 25 -7.00 0.98 -6.51
CA ILE A 25 -6.06 1.62 -7.45
C ILE A 25 -6.67 1.69 -8.85
N ILE A 26 -7.31 0.63 -9.34
CA ILE A 26 -7.96 0.63 -10.67
C ILE A 26 -9.04 1.71 -10.76
N HIS A 27 -9.91 1.81 -9.75
CA HIS A 27 -11.03 2.75 -9.74
C HIS A 27 -10.64 4.16 -9.29
N SER A 28 -9.38 4.41 -8.93
CA SER A 28 -8.92 5.74 -8.53
C SER A 28 -8.90 6.71 -9.72
N LYS A 29 -8.79 8.01 -9.42
CA LYS A 29 -8.65 9.07 -10.43
C LYS A 29 -7.22 9.25 -10.95
N TRP A 30 -6.29 8.39 -10.55
CA TRP A 30 -4.89 8.51 -10.93
C TRP A 30 -4.65 8.26 -12.42
N GLY A 31 -3.55 8.80 -12.94
CA GLY A 31 -3.05 8.46 -14.26
C GLY A 31 -2.70 6.98 -14.34
N ALA A 32 -2.79 6.39 -15.53
CA ALA A 32 -2.49 4.96 -15.71
C ALA A 32 -1.05 4.62 -15.28
N GLU A 33 -0.09 5.51 -15.51
CA GLU A 33 1.30 5.37 -15.06
C GLU A 33 1.41 5.26 -13.54
N ASP A 34 0.72 6.15 -12.81
CA ASP A 34 0.73 6.16 -11.34
C ASP A 34 0.08 4.90 -10.78
N LYS A 35 -0.98 4.40 -11.44
CA LYS A 35 -1.64 3.15 -11.07
C LYS A 35 -0.71 1.96 -11.27
N ILE A 36 -0.01 1.86 -12.40
CA ILE A 36 0.98 0.80 -12.64
C ILE A 36 2.07 0.83 -11.56
N ARG A 37 2.64 2.02 -11.29
CA ARG A 37 3.66 2.20 -10.25
C ARG A 37 3.14 1.78 -8.88
N ALA A 38 1.91 2.15 -8.52
CA ALA A 38 1.30 1.76 -7.25
C ALA A 38 1.08 0.25 -7.14
N LEU A 39 0.50 -0.39 -8.16
CA LEU A 39 0.33 -1.85 -8.19
C LEU A 39 1.66 -2.58 -7.97
N TYR A 40 2.72 -2.09 -8.63
CA TYR A 40 4.04 -2.69 -8.55
C TYR A 40 4.73 -2.47 -7.20
N ARG A 41 4.59 -1.28 -6.59
CA ARG A 41 5.07 -1.01 -5.21
C ARG A 41 4.48 -2.03 -4.23
N HIS A 42 3.17 -2.28 -4.32
CA HIS A 42 2.51 -3.28 -3.48
C HIS A 42 3.01 -4.70 -3.74
N LYS A 43 3.25 -5.06 -5.02
CA LYS A 43 3.85 -6.34 -5.38
C LYS A 43 5.20 -6.53 -4.69
N ILE A 44 6.13 -5.58 -4.81
CA ILE A 44 7.46 -5.70 -4.20
C ILE A 44 7.37 -5.79 -2.67
N ARG A 45 6.47 -5.04 -2.02
CA ARG A 45 6.27 -5.13 -0.56
C ARG A 45 5.84 -6.53 -0.12
N VAL A 46 4.98 -7.21 -0.89
CA VAL A 46 4.58 -8.59 -0.59
C VAL A 46 5.69 -9.57 -0.92
N LEU A 47 6.41 -9.37 -2.03
CA LEU A 47 7.58 -10.19 -2.40
C LEU A 47 8.60 -10.27 -1.25
N ARG A 48 8.95 -9.13 -0.65
CA ARG A 48 9.88 -9.06 0.50
C ARG A 48 9.40 -9.85 1.71
N THR A 49 8.08 -9.95 1.92
CA THR A 49 7.53 -10.78 3.00
C THR A 49 7.56 -12.27 2.65
N ILE A 50 7.37 -12.63 1.38
CA ILE A 50 7.52 -14.01 0.90
C ILE A 50 8.98 -14.46 1.03
N GLU A 51 9.94 -13.61 0.65
CA GLU A 51 11.38 -13.93 0.72
C GLU A 51 11.86 -14.29 2.13
N ARG A 52 11.19 -13.78 3.18
CA ARG A 52 11.50 -14.06 4.59
C ARG A 52 10.97 -15.39 5.11
N LEU A 53 10.13 -16.09 4.36
CA LEU A 53 9.68 -17.43 4.75
C LEU A 53 10.85 -18.41 4.78
N GLU A 54 10.70 -19.56 5.44
CA GLU A 54 11.73 -20.61 5.43
C GLU A 54 11.43 -21.67 4.36
N ASP A 55 10.15 -21.97 4.12
CA ASP A 55 9.69 -23.00 3.19
C ASP A 55 9.82 -22.53 1.72
N ALA A 56 10.66 -23.24 0.95
CA ALA A 56 10.93 -22.93 -0.45
C ALA A 56 9.75 -23.22 -1.39
N ASP A 57 8.95 -24.26 -1.09
CA ASP A 57 7.78 -24.61 -1.90
C ASP A 57 6.65 -23.60 -1.65
N GLU A 58 6.47 -23.20 -0.38
CA GLU A 58 5.53 -22.13 -0.03
C GLU A 58 5.93 -20.80 -0.71
N LYS A 59 7.22 -20.42 -0.67
CA LYS A 59 7.71 -19.24 -1.39
C LYS A 59 7.37 -19.27 -2.88
N ARG A 60 7.65 -20.40 -3.53
CA ARG A 60 7.41 -20.55 -4.96
C ARG A 60 5.92 -20.39 -5.29
N ASN A 61 5.05 -21.02 -4.51
CA ASN A 61 3.60 -20.93 -4.72
C ASN A 61 3.09 -19.50 -4.54
N LEU A 62 3.48 -18.84 -3.45
CA LEU A 62 3.05 -17.47 -3.16
C LEU A 62 3.58 -16.46 -4.18
N ASN A 63 4.82 -16.62 -4.64
CA ASN A 63 5.37 -15.77 -5.69
C ASN A 63 4.62 -15.95 -7.00
N LYS A 64 4.23 -17.19 -7.34
CA LYS A 64 3.41 -17.47 -8.51
C LYS A 64 2.03 -16.79 -8.40
N ASP A 65 1.36 -16.94 -7.26
CA ASP A 65 0.03 -16.35 -7.02
C ASP A 65 0.09 -14.81 -7.09
N LEU A 66 1.14 -14.21 -6.52
CA LEU A 66 1.36 -12.76 -6.56
C LEU A 66 1.64 -12.26 -7.98
N GLU A 67 2.46 -12.98 -8.75
CA GLU A 67 2.78 -12.62 -10.14
C GLU A 67 1.55 -12.71 -11.04
N GLU A 68 0.75 -13.77 -10.86
CA GLU A 68 -0.48 -13.98 -11.60
C GLU A 68 -1.50 -12.87 -11.30
N LEU A 69 -1.68 -12.53 -10.01
CA LEU A 69 -2.55 -11.44 -9.59
C LEU A 69 -2.11 -10.10 -10.20
N TYR A 70 -0.83 -9.76 -10.11
CA TYR A 70 -0.31 -8.52 -10.69
C TYR A 70 -0.52 -8.48 -12.21
N SER A 71 -0.21 -9.57 -12.91
CA SER A 71 -0.37 -9.68 -14.37
C SER A 71 -1.82 -9.48 -14.81
N GLN A 72 -2.79 -10.04 -14.07
CA GLN A 72 -4.21 -9.85 -14.33
C GLN A 72 -4.63 -8.38 -14.29
N TYR A 73 -4.13 -7.62 -13.31
CA TYR A 73 -4.49 -6.22 -13.14
C TYR A 73 -3.73 -5.30 -14.11
N ILE A 74 -2.47 -5.61 -14.44
CA ILE A 74 -1.70 -4.87 -15.44
C ILE A 74 -2.32 -5.00 -16.84
N ALA A 75 -2.83 -6.17 -17.18
CA ALA A 75 -3.49 -6.40 -18.47
C ALA A 75 -4.69 -5.45 -18.72
N LEU A 76 -5.30 -4.88 -17.67
CA LEU A 76 -6.41 -3.93 -17.79
C LEU A 76 -6.02 -2.59 -18.41
N PHE A 77 -4.74 -2.22 -18.38
CA PHE A 77 -4.29 -0.90 -18.85
C PHE A 77 -3.91 -0.88 -20.33
N GLY A 78 -3.71 -2.05 -20.96
CA GLY A 78 -3.41 -2.14 -22.41
C GLY A 78 -2.07 -1.53 -22.85
N PHE A 79 -1.13 -1.31 -21.93
CA PHE A 79 0.21 -0.82 -22.24
C PHE A 79 1.07 -1.89 -22.91
N GLU A 80 2.06 -1.46 -23.68
CA GLU A 80 3.08 -2.38 -24.15
C GLU A 80 3.96 -2.86 -22.99
N VAL A 81 4.45 -4.09 -23.09
CA VAL A 81 5.31 -4.70 -22.05
C VAL A 81 6.53 -3.82 -21.74
N VAL A 82 7.07 -3.13 -22.75
CA VAL A 82 8.23 -2.24 -22.61
C VAL A 82 7.90 -1.01 -21.76
N GLU A 83 6.68 -0.47 -21.89
CA GLU A 83 6.23 0.69 -21.11
C GLU A 83 5.98 0.30 -19.66
N ILE A 84 5.31 -0.84 -19.43
CA ILE A 84 5.12 -1.39 -18.07
C ILE A 84 6.49 -1.57 -17.40
N ARG A 85 7.45 -2.18 -18.10
CA ARG A 85 8.79 -2.45 -17.56
C ARG A 85 9.53 -1.17 -17.21
N LYS A 86 9.33 -0.08 -17.95
CA LYS A 86 9.91 1.23 -17.63
C LYS A 86 9.44 1.71 -16.25
N TYR A 87 8.13 1.67 -15.98
CA TYR A 87 7.58 2.11 -14.70
C TYR A 87 7.97 1.17 -13.55
N GLU A 88 8.07 -0.13 -13.80
CA GLU A 88 8.59 -1.09 -12.81
C GLU A 88 10.03 -0.77 -12.41
N LEU A 89 10.90 -0.52 -13.39
CA LEU A 89 12.29 -0.15 -13.16
C LEU A 89 12.44 1.20 -12.45
N GLU A 90 11.55 2.15 -12.70
CA GLU A 90 11.51 3.41 -11.95
C GLU A 90 11.22 3.16 -10.47
N VAL A 91 10.24 2.31 -10.17
CA VAL A 91 9.91 1.93 -8.78
C VAL A 91 11.04 1.15 -8.11
N GLU A 92 11.69 0.23 -8.83
CA GLU A 92 12.86 -0.50 -8.30
C GLU A 92 13.97 0.47 -7.88
N ARG A 93 14.30 1.46 -8.73
CA ARG A 93 15.30 2.49 -8.41
C ARG A 93 14.89 3.37 -7.24
N GLU A 94 13.63 3.83 -7.20
CA GLU A 94 13.10 4.58 -6.04
C GLU A 94 13.32 3.81 -4.74
N GLN A 95 13.13 2.48 -4.77
CA GLN A 95 13.24 1.64 -3.59
C GLN A 95 14.68 1.33 -3.17
N GLU A 96 15.59 1.21 -4.13
CA GLU A 96 17.04 1.11 -3.88
C GLU A 96 17.60 2.40 -3.26
N ASP A 97 17.18 3.57 -3.76
CA ASP A 97 17.63 4.87 -3.24
C ASP A 97 17.19 5.09 -1.78
N ILE A 98 16.04 4.56 -1.38
CA ILE A 98 15.53 4.61 0.01
C ILE A 98 16.33 3.69 0.94
N GLU A 99 16.81 2.54 0.47
CA GLU A 99 17.59 1.60 1.29
C GLU A 99 19.05 2.05 1.49
N VAL A 100 19.56 2.90 0.61
CA VAL A 100 20.93 3.41 0.64
C VAL A 100 21.05 4.74 1.40
N GLN A 101 19.96 5.50 1.58
CA GLN A 101 20.00 6.76 2.31
C GLN A 101 20.02 6.55 3.84
N PRO A 102 21.02 7.09 4.58
CA PRO A 102 20.89 7.25 6.03
C PRO A 102 19.74 8.22 6.32
N PRO A 103 19.10 8.20 7.51
CA PRO A 103 17.95 9.05 7.79
C PRO A 103 18.33 10.52 7.61
N ILE A 104 17.95 11.14 6.49
CA ILE A 104 18.32 12.51 6.18
C ILE A 104 17.44 13.44 7.01
N ALA A 105 18.13 14.28 7.78
CA ALA A 105 17.55 15.35 8.57
C ALA A 105 16.72 16.30 7.69
N HIS A 106 15.54 16.65 8.20
CA HIS A 106 14.58 17.59 7.63
C HIS A 106 15.21 18.84 6.98
N SER A 107 14.84 19.16 5.75
CA SER A 107 14.61 20.54 5.29
C SER A 107 14.23 20.58 3.81
N GLU A 108 12.93 20.54 3.52
CA GLU A 108 12.32 21.31 2.44
C GLU A 108 10.86 21.56 2.83
N SER A 109 10.31 22.73 2.50
CA SER A 109 9.04 23.20 3.07
C SER A 109 7.84 22.42 2.53
N VAL A 110 7.59 21.26 3.14
CA VAL A 110 6.41 20.43 2.88
C VAL A 110 5.15 21.29 3.05
N PRO A 111 4.19 21.26 2.10
CA PRO A 111 2.93 21.98 2.23
C PRO A 111 2.24 21.66 3.56
N THR A 112 1.66 22.67 4.20
CA THR A 112 1.00 22.51 5.50
C THR A 112 -0.14 21.48 5.42
N SER A 113 -0.81 21.40 4.27
CA SER A 113 -1.82 20.39 3.93
C SER A 113 -1.26 18.96 3.98
N THR A 114 -0.12 18.70 3.35
CA THR A 114 0.54 17.37 3.37
C THR A 114 0.88 16.93 4.79
N ARG A 115 1.37 17.83 5.65
CA ARG A 115 1.63 17.51 7.06
C ARG A 115 0.35 17.18 7.84
N TRP A 116 -0.73 17.93 7.60
CA TRP A 116 -2.04 17.64 8.21
C TRP A 116 -2.61 16.30 7.76
N ILE A 117 -2.48 15.97 6.47
CA ILE A 117 -2.89 14.68 5.93
C ILE A 117 -2.09 13.58 6.60
N LYS A 118 -0.75 13.70 6.67
CA LYS A 118 0.12 12.74 7.37
C LYS A 118 -0.28 12.51 8.83
N ALA A 119 -0.50 13.59 9.58
CA ALA A 119 -0.92 13.51 10.97
C ALA A 119 -2.29 12.82 11.11
N ARG A 120 -3.24 13.11 10.21
CA ARG A 120 -4.56 12.48 10.21
C ARG A 120 -4.49 10.99 9.87
N VAL A 121 -3.69 10.62 8.88
CA VAL A 121 -3.44 9.20 8.53
C VAL A 121 -2.79 8.49 9.71
N GLY A 122 -1.81 9.10 10.37
CA GLY A 122 -1.17 8.55 11.58
C GLY A 122 -2.16 8.36 12.75
N MET A 123 -3.10 9.28 12.95
CA MET A 123 -4.18 9.11 13.94
C MET A 123 -5.09 7.92 13.59
N ILE A 124 -5.52 7.80 12.33
CA ILE A 124 -6.36 6.69 11.90
C ILE A 124 -5.60 5.38 12.07
N MET A 125 -4.34 5.32 11.64
CA MET A 125 -3.47 4.17 11.84
C MET A 125 -3.40 3.73 13.31
N ALA A 126 -3.17 4.66 14.23
CA ALA A 126 -3.13 4.36 15.65
C ALA A 126 -4.48 3.84 16.17
N GLN A 127 -5.60 4.38 15.69
CA GLN A 127 -6.94 3.92 16.04
C GLN A 127 -7.19 2.48 15.54
N VAL A 128 -6.84 2.20 14.30
CA VAL A 128 -7.02 0.86 13.69
C VAL A 128 -6.10 -0.17 14.35
N LEU A 129 -4.84 0.17 14.60
CA LEU A 129 -3.91 -0.69 15.34
C LEU A 129 -4.44 -1.01 16.74
N LYS A 130 -5.00 -0.01 17.45
CA LYS A 130 -5.60 -0.24 18.76
C LYS A 130 -6.76 -1.23 18.67
N MET A 131 -7.66 -1.06 17.70
CA MET A 131 -8.81 -1.96 17.52
C MET A 131 -8.38 -3.38 17.15
N SER A 132 -7.39 -3.50 16.27
CA SER A 132 -6.77 -4.77 15.89
C SER A 132 -6.13 -5.48 17.09
N ILE A 133 -5.33 -4.77 17.90
CA ILE A 133 -4.71 -5.34 19.12
C ILE A 133 -5.77 -5.77 20.14
N MET A 134 -6.88 -5.03 20.22
CA MET A 134 -7.99 -5.33 21.12
C MET A 134 -8.94 -6.41 20.57
N ASN A 135 -8.72 -6.93 19.36
CA ASN A 135 -9.62 -7.85 18.64
C ASN A 135 -11.07 -7.35 18.65
N ARG A 136 -11.27 -6.05 18.45
CA ARG A 136 -12.60 -5.45 18.34
C ARG A 136 -12.89 -5.14 16.89
N ALA A 137 -14.03 -5.64 16.43
CA ALA A 137 -14.57 -5.25 15.14
C ALA A 137 -15.10 -3.81 15.21
N TYR A 138 -14.99 -3.09 14.09
CA TYR A 138 -15.68 -1.83 13.92
C TYR A 138 -17.17 -2.06 13.69
N ALA A 139 -18.01 -1.16 14.20
CA ALA A 139 -19.37 -1.09 13.70
C ALA A 139 -19.35 -0.74 12.20
N VAL A 140 -20.30 -1.27 11.42
CA VAL A 140 -20.35 -1.08 9.95
C VAL A 140 -20.29 0.40 9.58
N ASP A 141 -21.00 1.26 10.30
CA ASP A 141 -21.05 2.70 10.05
C ASP A 141 -19.72 3.41 10.38
N GLU A 142 -19.03 2.98 11.44
CA GLU A 142 -17.71 3.51 11.81
C GLU A 142 -16.65 3.11 10.79
N LEU A 143 -16.71 1.86 10.30
CA LEU A 143 -15.83 1.37 9.25
C LEU A 143 -16.05 2.13 7.94
N ALA A 144 -17.30 2.34 7.54
CA ALA A 144 -17.63 3.11 6.35
C ALA A 144 -17.12 4.56 6.45
N THR A 145 -17.26 5.19 7.63
CA THR A 145 -16.77 6.54 7.89
C THR A 145 -15.24 6.61 7.77
N LEU A 146 -14.51 5.65 8.33
CA LEU A 146 -13.04 5.59 8.23
C LEU A 146 -12.58 5.38 6.79
N VAL A 147 -13.28 4.55 6.03
CA VAL A 147 -12.98 4.32 4.60
C VAL A 147 -13.21 5.60 3.78
N ASP A 148 -14.32 6.31 4.00
CA ASP A 148 -14.62 7.58 3.33
C ASP A 148 -13.62 8.69 3.70
N ASP A 149 -13.22 8.75 4.97
CA ASP A 149 -12.15 9.64 5.46
C ASP A 149 -10.83 9.38 4.71
N LEU A 150 -10.42 8.11 4.54
CA LEU A 150 -9.21 7.75 3.81
C LEU A 150 -9.31 8.14 2.32
N TYR A 151 -10.43 7.87 1.66
CA TYR A 151 -10.63 8.30 0.26
C TYR A 151 -10.59 9.82 0.11
N THR A 152 -11.15 10.56 1.07
CA THR A 152 -11.09 12.03 1.09
C THR A 152 -9.65 12.53 1.25
N LEU A 153 -8.86 11.87 2.11
CA LEU A 153 -7.44 12.20 2.32
C LEU A 153 -6.61 11.90 1.07
N GLU A 154 -6.84 10.78 0.39
CA GLU A 154 -6.20 10.46 -0.90
C GLU A 154 -6.55 11.47 -1.98
N GLY A 155 -7.82 11.86 -2.07
CA GLY A 155 -8.28 12.88 -3.01
C GLY A 155 -7.55 14.21 -2.80
N LYS A 156 -7.43 14.65 -1.55
CA LYS A 156 -6.68 15.88 -1.21
C LYS A 156 -5.19 15.74 -1.48
N LEU A 157 -4.59 14.61 -1.09
CA LEU A 157 -3.18 14.33 -1.28
C LEU A 157 -2.79 14.24 -2.77
N SER A 158 -3.71 13.80 -3.63
CA SER A 158 -3.49 13.73 -5.08
C SER A 158 -3.26 15.09 -5.73
N LEU A 159 -3.78 16.17 -5.13
CA LEU A 159 -3.62 17.55 -5.59
C LEU A 159 -2.28 18.17 -5.14
N GLU A 160 -1.56 17.51 -4.23
CA GLU A 160 -0.26 17.99 -3.75
C GLU A 160 0.87 17.62 -4.73
N PRO A 161 2.00 18.35 -4.72
CA PRO A 161 3.16 18.03 -5.55
C PRO A 161 3.71 16.63 -5.27
N ASP A 162 4.23 15.98 -6.32
CA ASP A 162 4.89 14.68 -6.19
C ASP A 162 6.19 14.81 -5.40
N THR A 163 6.18 14.22 -4.21
CA THR A 163 7.27 14.24 -3.24
C THR A 163 7.38 12.86 -2.58
N GLN A 164 8.55 12.53 -2.02
CA GLN A 164 8.72 11.30 -1.25
C GLN A 164 7.69 11.22 -0.10
N GLU A 165 7.45 12.34 0.58
CA GLU A 165 6.48 12.35 1.68
C GLU A 165 5.03 12.10 1.21
N LYS A 166 4.65 12.56 0.01
CA LYS A 166 3.35 12.20 -0.60
C LYS A 166 3.27 10.69 -0.82
N ALA A 167 4.33 10.07 -1.34
CA ALA A 167 4.40 8.62 -1.53
C ALA A 167 4.31 7.87 -0.19
N ASP A 168 5.01 8.34 0.84
CA ASP A 168 4.97 7.76 2.20
C ASP A 168 3.57 7.85 2.81
N ILE A 169 2.85 8.96 2.61
CA ILE A 169 1.49 9.12 3.14
C ILE A 169 0.51 8.21 2.39
N PHE A 170 0.63 8.06 1.07
CA PHE A 170 -0.16 7.06 0.34
C PHE A 170 0.13 5.65 0.85
N GLU A 171 1.40 5.32 1.11
CA GLU A 171 1.77 4.05 1.72
C GLU A 171 1.11 3.84 3.08
N ASP A 172 1.10 4.87 3.93
CA ASP A 172 0.45 4.78 5.24
C ASP A 172 -1.06 4.62 5.11
N ILE A 173 -1.70 5.29 4.15
CA ILE A 173 -3.14 5.10 3.85
C ILE A 173 -3.42 3.65 3.44
N ASP A 174 -2.60 3.07 2.57
CA ASP A 174 -2.80 1.69 2.13
C ASP A 174 -2.62 0.70 3.28
N LYS A 175 -1.62 0.90 4.15
CA LYS A 175 -1.45 0.12 5.37
C LYS A 175 -2.68 0.22 6.29
N VAL A 176 -3.29 1.40 6.42
CA VAL A 176 -4.53 1.55 7.19
C VAL A 176 -5.66 0.73 6.57
N LYS A 177 -5.82 0.79 5.25
CA LYS A 177 -6.85 0.03 4.52
C LYS A 177 -6.67 -1.49 4.70
N GLU A 178 -5.42 -1.97 4.63
CA GLU A 178 -5.08 -3.37 4.92
C GLU A 178 -5.50 -3.76 6.35
N LEU A 179 -5.17 -2.93 7.35
CA LEU A 179 -5.50 -3.21 8.75
C LEU A 179 -7.00 -3.17 9.05
N LEU A 180 -7.76 -2.33 8.36
CA LEU A 180 -9.22 -2.25 8.51
C LEU A 180 -9.92 -3.55 8.09
N LEU A 181 -9.38 -4.29 7.11
CA LEU A 181 -9.91 -5.61 6.72
C LEU A 181 -9.77 -6.65 7.84
N HIS A 182 -8.76 -6.51 8.70
CA HIS A 182 -8.56 -7.38 9.85
C HIS A 182 -9.44 -7.03 11.05
N CYS A 183 -10.12 -5.88 11.02
CA CYS A 183 -11.02 -5.39 12.06
C CYS A 183 -12.50 -5.47 11.65
N ARG A 184 -12.83 -6.28 10.63
CA ARG A 184 -14.20 -6.64 10.25
C ARG A 184 -14.72 -7.81 11.06
#